data_AF-A0A8T2SNK1-F1
#
_entry.id   AF-A0A8T2SNK1-F1
#
_cell.length_a   1.000
_cell.length_b   1.000
_cell.length_c   1.000
_cell.angle_alpha   90.00
_cell.angle_beta   90.00
_cell.angle_gamma   90.00
#
_symmetry.space_group_name_H-M   'P 1'
#
loop_
_entity.id
_entity.type
_entity.pdbx_description
1 polymer ?
#
loop_
_entity_poly.entity_id
_entity_poly.type
_entity_poly.pdbx_seq_one_letter_code
_entity_poly.pdbx_strand_id
1 'polypeptide(L)'
;MLPDMCNRAISPLFLFVWCPFRLDNAGRIITGENGRRVLKTKDEFSGDLRYWLRFVASKASPSESFKPKVFLAITRKDLLCNHNISMWLRSDLEKIHREFKDHVELDVEKGVFEVNATRPKSMALLTSYIFSVARTILDAAPLESKICEKVRRFLETSSSLHQVPPIIHKQELQRILSTEESLLLPRDTFDAVAKCLVNSGDIIFYVSVELVVRDVQWFGNKIMGDLLHFNVQCDASDGSKGVFTAVDLAKLLEEHVNQRKTSLRSMFIRRELSP
;
A
#
# COMPACT_ATOMS: atom_id res chain seq x y z
N MET A 1 -12.87 31.54 -10.74
CA MET A 1 -12.06 30.48 -11.37
C MET A 1 -11.15 29.92 -10.30
N LEU A 2 -11.51 28.78 -9.71
CA LEU A 2 -10.60 28.06 -8.82
C LEU A 2 -9.54 27.40 -9.72
N PRO A 3 -8.23 27.56 -9.43
CA PRO A 3 -7.21 26.82 -10.17
C PRO A 3 -7.49 25.32 -10.00
N ASP A 4 -7.06 24.51 -10.95
CA ASP A 4 -7.25 23.06 -11.00
C ASP A 4 -6.65 22.37 -9.73
N MET A 5 -7.42 22.36 -8.63
CA MET A 5 -6.97 22.10 -7.24
C MET A 5 -6.59 20.64 -6.98
N CYS A 6 -6.77 19.76 -7.98
CA CYS A 6 -6.58 18.31 -7.87
C CYS A 6 -5.51 17.74 -8.78
N ASN A 7 -4.78 18.58 -9.50
CA ASN A 7 -3.88 18.11 -10.56
C ASN A 7 -2.42 17.92 -10.12
N ARG A 8 -2.13 18.09 -8.83
CA ARG A 8 -0.83 17.76 -8.25
C ARG A 8 -0.96 16.58 -7.29
N ALA A 9 -1.11 15.40 -7.86
CA ALA A 9 -0.94 14.16 -7.13
C ALA A 9 0.49 14.07 -6.57
N ILE A 10 0.61 13.65 -5.32
CA ILE A 10 1.88 13.29 -4.69
C ILE A 10 2.44 12.09 -5.47
N SER A 11 3.64 12.21 -6.01
CA SER A 11 4.30 11.11 -6.72
C SER A 11 4.38 9.87 -5.82
N PRO A 12 3.73 8.75 -6.16
CA PRO A 12 3.76 7.57 -5.31
C PRO A 12 5.18 6.98 -5.29
N LEU A 13 5.57 6.49 -4.10
CA LEU A 13 6.85 5.84 -3.87
C LEU A 13 6.63 4.33 -3.82
N PHE A 14 7.42 3.59 -4.58
CA PHE A 14 7.40 2.13 -4.57
C PHE A 14 8.79 1.56 -4.27
N LEU A 15 8.83 0.47 -3.51
CA LEU A 15 10.05 -0.28 -3.20
C LEU A 15 9.95 -1.67 -3.79
N PHE A 16 10.78 -1.97 -4.79
CA PHE A 16 10.94 -3.30 -5.33
C PHE A 16 11.98 -4.06 -4.49
N VAL A 17 11.51 -5.05 -3.74
CA VAL A 17 12.34 -5.90 -2.89
C VAL A 17 12.66 -7.19 -3.63
N TRP A 18 13.93 -7.42 -3.93
CA TRP A 18 14.37 -8.57 -4.70
C TRP A 18 15.31 -9.46 -3.90
N CYS A 19 15.10 -10.77 -3.98
CA CYS A 19 15.99 -11.77 -3.41
C CYS A 19 16.83 -12.41 -4.54
N PRO A 20 18.17 -12.39 -4.45
CA PRO A 20 19.04 -12.95 -5.48
C PRO A 20 19.06 -14.48 -5.52
N PHE A 21 18.44 -15.15 -4.53
CA PHE A 21 18.43 -16.60 -4.43
C PHE A 21 17.12 -17.19 -4.97
N ARG A 22 17.20 -18.37 -5.59
CA ARG A 22 16.00 -19.15 -5.91
C ARG A 22 15.38 -19.71 -4.62
N LEU A 23 14.06 -19.70 -4.56
CA LEU A 23 13.28 -20.18 -3.44
C LEU A 23 12.47 -21.41 -3.85
N ASP A 24 12.29 -22.36 -2.93
CA ASP A 24 11.34 -23.46 -3.08
C ASP A 24 9.90 -22.99 -2.83
N ASN A 25 8.92 -23.89 -3.00
CA ASN A 25 7.50 -23.59 -2.77
C ASN A 25 7.17 -23.17 -1.32
N ALA A 26 8.06 -23.45 -0.37
CA ALA A 26 7.94 -23.03 1.03
C ALA A 26 8.69 -21.72 1.33
N GLY A 27 9.25 -21.07 0.30
CA GLY A 27 9.98 -19.81 0.44
C GLY A 27 11.41 -19.96 0.98
N ARG A 28 11.97 -21.17 0.99
CA ARG A 28 13.32 -21.45 1.50
C ARG A 28 14.33 -21.38 0.37
N ILE A 29 15.55 -20.91 0.67
CA ILE A 29 16.61 -20.83 -0.34
C ILE A 29 17.01 -22.22 -0.82
N ILE A 30 16.98 -22.43 -2.13
CA ILE A 30 17.42 -23.67 -2.77
C ILE A 30 18.95 -23.75 -2.70
N THR A 31 19.44 -24.94 -2.34
CA THR A 31 20.86 -25.29 -2.34
C THR A 31 21.09 -26.36 -3.40
N GLY A 32 22.07 -26.14 -4.28
CA GLY A 32 22.44 -27.09 -5.32
C GLY A 32 23.24 -28.28 -4.78
N GLU A 33 23.49 -29.26 -5.64
CA GLU A 33 24.20 -30.50 -5.30
C GLU A 33 25.61 -30.26 -4.75
N ASN A 34 26.24 -29.14 -5.13
CA ASN A 34 27.54 -28.71 -4.64
C ASN A 34 27.50 -28.01 -3.25
N GLY A 35 26.35 -28.03 -2.57
CA GLY A 35 26.15 -27.36 -1.29
C GLY A 35 26.07 -25.84 -1.35
N ARG A 36 26.13 -25.23 -2.55
CA ARG A 36 26.02 -23.78 -2.74
C ARG A 36 24.59 -23.35 -2.98
N ARG A 37 24.23 -22.18 -2.46
CA ARG A 37 22.91 -21.57 -2.71
C ARG A 37 22.76 -21.22 -4.19
N VAL A 38 21.61 -21.52 -4.75
CA VAL A 38 21.32 -21.27 -6.17
C VAL A 38 20.93 -19.80 -6.35
N LEU A 39 21.72 -19.07 -7.13
CA LEU A 39 21.44 -17.68 -7.51
C LEU A 39 20.48 -17.63 -8.71
N LYS A 40 19.62 -16.62 -8.73
CA LYS A 40 18.88 -16.22 -9.92
C LYS A 40 19.84 -15.65 -10.96
N THR A 41 19.49 -15.83 -12.22
CA THR A 41 20.17 -15.26 -13.38
C THR A 41 19.80 -13.79 -13.58
N LYS A 42 20.56 -13.09 -14.43
CA LYS A 42 20.24 -11.71 -14.88
C LYS A 42 18.89 -11.65 -15.62
N ASP A 43 18.57 -12.69 -16.37
CA ASP A 43 17.31 -12.78 -17.10
C ASP A 43 16.12 -12.92 -16.14
N GLU A 44 16.26 -13.74 -15.09
CA GLU A 44 15.26 -13.84 -14.02
C GLU A 44 15.07 -12.49 -13.31
N PHE A 45 16.17 -11.81 -12.93
CA PHE A 45 16.09 -10.47 -12.35
C PHE A 45 15.34 -9.49 -13.28
N SER A 46 15.72 -9.47 -14.55
CA SER A 46 15.18 -8.54 -15.53
C SER A 46 13.70 -8.83 -15.82
N GLY A 47 13.30 -10.10 -15.84
CA GLY A 47 11.92 -10.53 -15.96
C GLY A 47 11.08 -10.07 -14.77
N ASP A 48 11.55 -10.35 -13.55
CA ASP A 48 10.89 -9.96 -12.31
C ASP A 48 10.69 -8.43 -12.24
N LEU A 49 11.75 -7.66 -12.51
CA LEU A 49 11.70 -6.20 -12.46
C LEU A 49 10.78 -5.63 -13.55
N ARG A 50 10.87 -6.08 -14.80
CA ARG A 50 9.97 -5.61 -15.88
C ARG A 50 8.51 -5.89 -15.56
N TYR A 51 8.20 -7.09 -15.08
CA TYR A 51 6.84 -7.45 -14.69
C TYR A 51 6.29 -6.47 -13.66
N TRP A 52 7.08 -6.20 -12.62
CA TRP A 52 6.67 -5.31 -11.55
C TRP A 52 6.58 -3.84 -12.01
N LEU A 53 7.50 -3.35 -12.84
CA LEU A 53 7.43 -2.00 -13.40
C LEU A 53 6.22 -1.81 -14.32
N ARG A 54 5.82 -2.82 -15.10
CA ARG A 54 4.55 -2.79 -15.87
C ARG A 54 3.34 -2.67 -14.95
N PHE A 55 3.35 -3.40 -13.83
CA PHE A 55 2.30 -3.27 -12.82
C PHE A 55 2.27 -1.85 -12.25
N VAL A 56 3.40 -1.29 -11.81
CA VAL A 56 3.46 0.09 -11.28
C VAL A 56 2.98 1.11 -12.32
N ALA A 57 3.47 1.01 -13.56
CA ALA A 57 3.05 1.88 -14.65
C ALA A 57 1.54 1.78 -14.93
N SER A 58 0.93 0.58 -14.82
CA SER A 58 -0.52 0.40 -15.00
C SER A 58 -1.37 1.03 -13.89
N LYS A 59 -0.77 1.35 -12.74
CA LYS A 59 -1.43 2.01 -11.62
C LYS A 59 -1.21 3.52 -11.60
N ALA A 60 -0.30 4.03 -12.42
CA ALA A 60 -0.14 5.47 -12.61
C ALA A 60 -1.34 6.01 -13.38
N SER A 61 -1.95 7.10 -12.88
CA SER A 61 -3.03 7.74 -13.64
C SER A 61 -2.44 8.52 -14.82
N PRO A 62 -3.00 8.39 -16.04
CA PRO A 62 -2.55 9.17 -17.21
C PRO A 62 -2.67 10.69 -17.03
N SER A 63 -3.53 11.13 -16.10
CA SER A 63 -3.76 12.54 -15.79
C SER A 63 -2.73 13.12 -14.80
N GLU A 64 -1.88 12.30 -14.20
CA GLU A 64 -0.92 12.75 -13.20
C GLU A 64 0.37 13.22 -13.86
N SER A 65 0.78 14.43 -13.51
CA SER A 65 1.98 15.09 -14.03
C SER A 65 3.29 14.47 -13.53
N PHE A 66 3.24 13.50 -12.61
CA PHE A 66 4.40 12.89 -11.96
C PHE A 66 4.45 11.39 -12.17
N LYS A 67 5.64 10.88 -12.52
CA LYS A 67 5.90 9.44 -12.69
C LYS A 67 6.12 8.80 -11.33
N PRO A 68 5.55 7.60 -11.05
CA PRO A 68 5.88 6.85 -9.84
C PRO A 68 7.39 6.69 -9.67
N LYS A 69 7.90 6.95 -8.45
CA LYS A 69 9.31 6.73 -8.13
C LYS A 69 9.51 5.33 -7.59
N VAL A 70 10.49 4.62 -8.14
CA VAL A 70 10.81 3.24 -7.79
C VAL A 70 12.22 3.16 -7.22
N PHE A 71 12.34 2.51 -6.06
CA PHE A 71 13.60 2.11 -5.45
C PHE A 71 13.78 0.59 -5.53
N LEU A 72 15.01 0.12 -5.62
CA LEU A 72 15.37 -1.30 -5.64
C LEU A 72 16.13 -1.64 -4.36
N ALA A 73 15.63 -2.64 -3.62
CA ALA A 73 16.33 -3.25 -2.48
C ALA A 73 16.69 -4.71 -2.80
N ILE A 74 17.98 -4.99 -2.96
CA ILE A 74 18.53 -6.34 -3.08
C ILE A 74 18.76 -6.88 -1.67
N THR A 75 18.02 -7.90 -1.30
CA THR A 75 18.03 -8.47 0.06
C THR A 75 19.10 -9.55 0.24
N ARG A 76 19.27 -10.00 1.49
CA ARG A 76 20.18 -11.10 1.88
C ARG A 76 21.66 -10.80 1.60
N LYS A 77 22.07 -9.53 1.79
CA LYS A 77 23.47 -9.11 1.65
C LYS A 77 24.44 -9.93 2.52
N ASP A 78 24.00 -10.38 3.67
CA ASP A 78 24.74 -11.29 4.56
C ASP A 78 25.14 -12.61 3.91
N LEU A 79 24.41 -13.05 2.88
CA LEU A 79 24.62 -14.32 2.20
C LEU A 79 25.40 -14.19 0.89
N LEU A 80 25.67 -12.96 0.45
CA LEU A 80 26.29 -12.67 -0.85
C LEU A 80 27.82 -12.73 -0.83
N CYS A 81 28.46 -12.96 0.33
CA CYS A 81 29.91 -13.21 0.47
C CYS A 81 30.80 -12.33 -0.45
N ASN A 82 30.61 -11.01 -0.41
CA ASN A 82 31.31 -9.99 -1.22
C ASN A 82 30.93 -9.87 -2.71
N HIS A 83 29.86 -10.53 -3.17
CA HIS A 83 29.31 -10.25 -4.49
C HIS A 83 28.64 -8.88 -4.49
N ASN A 84 29.17 -7.97 -5.31
CA ASN A 84 28.52 -6.70 -5.61
C ASN A 84 27.45 -6.94 -6.68
N ILE A 85 26.24 -7.31 -6.23
CA ILE A 85 25.12 -7.65 -7.10
C ILE A 85 24.62 -6.43 -7.86
N SER A 86 24.63 -5.26 -7.23
CA SER A 86 24.26 -4.01 -7.89
C SER A 86 25.16 -3.70 -9.10
N MET A 87 26.48 -3.88 -8.96
CA MET A 87 27.42 -3.75 -10.07
C MET A 87 27.21 -4.82 -11.15
N TRP A 88 26.98 -6.07 -10.74
CA TRP A 88 26.70 -7.16 -11.66
C TRP A 88 25.44 -6.91 -12.50
N LEU A 89 24.39 -6.30 -11.93
CA LEU A 89 23.12 -6.00 -12.60
C LEU A 89 23.10 -4.66 -13.35
N ARG A 90 24.16 -3.85 -13.29
CA ARG A 90 24.16 -2.46 -13.77
C ARG A 90 23.71 -2.29 -15.21
N SER A 91 24.25 -3.09 -16.14
CA SER A 91 23.91 -2.99 -17.56
C SER A 91 22.44 -3.32 -17.85
N ASP A 92 21.90 -4.32 -17.14
CA ASP A 92 20.50 -4.73 -17.24
C ASP A 92 19.56 -3.66 -16.65
N LEU A 93 19.94 -3.09 -15.50
CA LEU A 93 19.25 -1.97 -14.86
C LEU A 93 19.20 -0.74 -15.76
N GLU A 94 20.31 -0.35 -16.37
CA GLU A 94 20.36 0.78 -17.31
C GLU A 94 19.47 0.53 -18.54
N LYS A 95 19.43 -0.70 -19.05
CA LYS A 95 18.54 -1.09 -20.16
C LYS A 95 17.08 -0.97 -19.75
N ILE A 96 16.71 -1.47 -18.58
CA ILE A 96 15.34 -1.40 -18.05
C ILE A 96 14.96 0.05 -17.75
N HIS A 97 15.85 0.85 -17.18
CA HIS A 97 15.63 2.28 -16.95
C HIS A 97 15.28 3.00 -18.26
N ARG A 98 16.03 2.75 -19.34
CA ARG A 98 15.71 3.33 -20.66
C ARG A 98 14.36 2.87 -21.21
N GLU A 99 13.98 1.62 -20.97
CA GLU A 99 12.69 1.04 -21.41
C GLU A 99 11.49 1.68 -20.69
N PHE A 100 11.64 2.02 -19.41
CA PHE A 100 10.54 2.55 -18.59
C PHE A 100 10.64 4.04 -18.25
N LYS A 101 11.65 4.76 -18.76
CA LYS A 101 11.93 6.18 -18.43
C LYS A 101 10.72 7.11 -18.57
N ASP A 102 9.80 6.78 -19.47
CA ASP A 102 8.61 7.59 -19.78
C ASP A 102 7.40 7.26 -18.90
N HIS A 103 7.48 6.19 -18.12
CA HIS A 103 6.37 5.69 -17.29
C HIS A 103 6.67 5.73 -15.79
N VAL A 104 7.93 5.52 -15.39
CA VAL A 104 8.35 5.48 -13.98
C VAL A 104 9.70 6.18 -13.82
N GLU A 105 9.96 6.71 -12.63
CA GLU A 105 11.26 7.25 -12.25
C GLU A 105 12.02 6.19 -11.45
N LEU A 106 12.95 5.50 -12.12
CA LEU A 106 13.86 4.53 -11.50
C LEU A 106 15.24 5.18 -11.33
N ASP A 107 15.66 5.47 -10.11
CA ASP A 107 17.02 5.98 -9.85
C ASP A 107 18.01 4.80 -9.82
N VAL A 108 18.74 4.60 -10.91
CA VAL A 108 19.71 3.50 -11.04
C VAL A 108 21.04 3.77 -10.32
N GLU A 109 21.36 5.03 -10.00
CA GLU A 109 22.64 5.39 -9.37
C GLU A 109 22.54 5.43 -7.84
N LYS A 110 21.45 5.97 -7.30
CA LYS A 110 21.24 6.12 -5.86
C LYS A 110 20.04 5.31 -5.34
N GLY A 111 19.21 4.78 -6.23
CA GLY A 111 18.00 4.02 -5.86
C GLY A 111 18.21 2.51 -5.72
N VAL A 112 19.45 2.00 -5.81
CA VAL A 112 19.75 0.57 -5.68
C VAL A 112 20.50 0.31 -4.36
N PHE A 113 19.90 -0.52 -3.50
CA PHE A 113 20.41 -0.77 -2.15
C PHE A 113 20.60 -2.26 -1.91
N GLU A 114 21.81 -2.66 -1.54
CA GLU A 114 22.06 -4.02 -1.02
C GLU A 114 21.88 -4.01 0.50
N VAL A 115 20.91 -4.78 0.98
CA VAL A 115 20.49 -4.75 2.38
C VAL A 115 20.48 -6.13 3.03
N ASN A 116 20.88 -6.15 4.29
CA ASN A 116 20.59 -7.25 5.21
C ASN A 116 19.48 -6.82 6.15
N ALA A 117 18.26 -7.29 5.89
CA ALA A 117 17.07 -6.97 6.71
C ALA A 117 17.19 -7.44 8.17
N THR A 118 18.06 -8.41 8.48
CA THR A 118 18.30 -8.87 9.86
C THR A 118 19.17 -7.90 10.67
N ARG A 119 19.79 -6.91 10.01
CA ARG A 119 20.65 -5.91 10.66
C ARG A 119 20.10 -4.51 10.42
N PRO A 120 19.51 -3.85 11.44
CA PRO A 120 18.95 -2.50 11.30
C PRO A 120 19.92 -1.48 10.71
N LYS A 121 21.22 -1.55 11.08
CA LYS A 121 22.27 -0.69 10.51
C LYS A 121 22.41 -0.83 8.99
N SER A 122 22.15 -2.01 8.43
CA SER A 122 22.20 -2.23 6.98
C SER A 122 21.02 -1.58 6.25
N MET A 123 19.91 -1.33 6.94
CA MET A 123 18.72 -0.69 6.39
C MET A 123 18.79 0.84 6.49
N ALA A 124 19.62 1.38 7.37
CA ALA A 124 19.66 2.80 7.70
C ALA A 124 19.83 3.71 6.46
N LEU A 125 20.68 3.33 5.50
CA LEU A 125 20.88 4.08 4.26
C LEU A 125 19.63 4.09 3.37
N LEU A 126 19.05 2.92 3.12
CA LEU A 126 17.80 2.79 2.35
C LEU A 126 16.68 3.60 3.00
N THR A 127 16.49 3.44 4.31
CA THR A 127 15.45 4.12 5.07
C THR A 127 15.65 5.64 5.06
N SER A 128 16.88 6.11 5.33
CA SER A 128 17.18 7.55 5.31
C SER A 128 16.96 8.18 3.95
N TYR A 129 17.30 7.46 2.87
CA TYR A 129 17.10 7.95 1.51
C TYR A 129 15.63 7.97 1.10
N ILE A 130 14.87 6.91 1.40
CA ILE A 130 13.41 6.91 1.15
C ILE A 130 12.74 8.05 1.93
N PHE A 131 13.09 8.25 3.20
CA PHE A 131 12.52 9.33 4.00
C PHE A 131 12.90 10.72 3.49
N SER A 132 14.13 10.91 3.00
CA SER A 132 14.53 12.21 2.42
C SER A 132 13.74 12.50 1.15
N VAL A 133 13.57 11.52 0.26
CA VAL A 133 12.75 11.68 -0.95
C VAL A 133 11.28 11.93 -0.59
N ALA A 134 10.73 11.16 0.36
CA ALA A 134 9.36 11.36 0.83
C ALA A 134 9.16 12.77 1.38
N ARG A 135 10.10 13.27 2.19
CA ARG A 135 10.05 14.63 2.73
C ARG A 135 10.08 15.68 1.61
N THR A 136 10.96 15.54 0.61
CA THR A 136 10.99 16.46 -0.53
C THR A 136 9.66 16.49 -1.30
N ILE A 137 9.00 15.34 -1.47
CA ILE A 137 7.69 15.27 -2.12
C ILE A 137 6.61 15.95 -1.25
N LEU A 138 6.63 15.70 0.07
CA LEU A 138 5.68 16.30 1.01
C LEU A 138 5.86 17.81 1.14
N ASP A 139 7.09 18.31 1.17
CA ASP A 139 7.39 19.75 1.25
C ASP A 139 6.95 20.50 -0.03
N ALA A 140 6.92 19.80 -1.17
CA ALA A 140 6.40 20.32 -2.43
C ALA A 140 4.86 20.20 -2.57
N ALA A 141 4.17 19.59 -1.59
CA ALA A 141 2.73 19.39 -1.64
C ALA A 141 1.97 20.71 -1.42
N PRO A 142 0.84 20.92 -2.11
CA PRO A 142 0.13 22.20 -2.08
C PRO A 142 -0.74 22.37 -0.82
N LEU A 143 -1.25 23.59 -0.60
CA LEU A 143 -1.92 24.05 0.63
C LEU A 143 -3.18 23.22 0.98
N GLU A 144 -3.82 22.59 -0.02
CA GLU A 144 -4.96 21.67 0.10
C GLU A 144 -4.62 20.45 0.96
N SER A 145 -3.33 20.10 1.06
CA SER A 145 -2.83 19.08 2.00
C SER A 145 -3.23 19.38 3.45
N LYS A 146 -3.35 20.65 3.85
CA LYS A 146 -3.74 21.01 5.22
C LYS A 146 -5.21 20.70 5.50
N ILE A 147 -6.08 20.85 4.50
CA ILE A 147 -7.50 20.49 4.63
C ILE A 147 -7.62 18.97 4.69
N CYS A 148 -6.96 18.25 3.78
CA CYS A 148 -6.93 16.78 3.83
C CYS A 148 -6.38 16.28 5.18
N GLU A 149 -5.35 16.93 5.72
CA GLU A 149 -4.77 16.57 7.02
C GLU A 149 -5.75 16.78 8.18
N LYS A 150 -6.49 17.90 8.19
CA LYS A 150 -7.55 18.11 9.20
C LYS A 150 -8.64 17.04 9.09
N VAL A 151 -9.09 16.74 7.88
CA VAL A 151 -10.11 15.71 7.63
C VAL A 151 -9.59 14.33 8.04
N ARG A 152 -8.34 13.98 7.70
CA ARG A 152 -7.69 12.74 8.14
C ARG A 152 -7.72 12.61 9.66
N ARG A 153 -7.22 13.62 10.39
CA ARG A 153 -7.21 13.59 11.86
C ARG A 153 -8.61 13.44 12.45
N PHE A 154 -9.60 14.10 11.86
CA PHE A 154 -10.98 13.94 12.26
C PHE A 154 -11.50 12.50 12.02
N LEU A 155 -11.21 11.91 10.86
CA LEU A 155 -11.58 10.52 10.54
C LEU A 155 -10.88 9.52 11.47
N GLU A 156 -9.62 9.74 11.82
CA GLU A 156 -8.86 8.93 12.79
C GLU A 156 -9.44 9.05 14.20
N THR A 157 -9.77 10.27 14.64
CA THR A 157 -10.32 10.53 15.98
C THR A 157 -11.75 10.00 16.10
N SER A 158 -12.59 10.21 15.10
CA SER A 158 -13.96 9.65 15.07
C SER A 158 -13.95 8.11 14.94
N SER A 159 -12.91 7.53 14.33
CA SER A 159 -12.69 6.08 14.31
C SER A 159 -12.39 5.53 15.70
N SER A 160 -11.50 6.19 16.46
CA SER A 160 -11.12 5.77 17.82
C SER A 160 -12.23 6.02 18.84
N LEU A 161 -13.08 7.01 18.60
CA LEU A 161 -14.31 7.26 19.36
C LEU A 161 -15.50 6.40 18.89
N HIS A 162 -15.33 5.61 17.81
CA HIS A 162 -16.34 4.71 17.25
C HIS A 162 -17.69 5.36 16.91
N GLN A 163 -17.69 6.67 16.65
CA GLN A 163 -18.91 7.45 16.39
C GLN A 163 -19.43 7.27 14.95
N VAL A 164 -18.58 6.81 14.03
CA VAL A 164 -18.88 6.65 12.61
C VAL A 164 -18.64 5.19 12.19
N PRO A 165 -19.54 4.56 11.40
CA PRO A 165 -19.33 3.22 10.87
C PRO A 165 -18.05 3.09 10.02
N PRO A 166 -17.44 1.89 9.92
CA PRO A 166 -16.21 1.67 9.15
C PRO A 166 -16.42 1.76 7.63
N ILE A 167 -17.65 1.57 7.17
CA ILE A 167 -18.09 1.74 5.79
C ILE A 167 -19.32 2.65 5.81
N ILE A 168 -19.31 3.69 4.99
CA ILE A 168 -20.39 4.67 4.88
C ILE A 168 -20.64 5.04 3.42
N HIS A 169 -21.84 5.54 3.11
CA HIS A 169 -22.11 6.14 1.80
C HIS A 169 -21.40 7.48 1.64
N LYS A 170 -21.08 7.86 0.40
CA LYS A 170 -20.50 9.18 0.04
C LYS A 170 -21.28 10.33 0.69
N GLN A 171 -22.61 10.30 0.62
CA GLN A 171 -23.48 11.33 1.17
C GLN A 171 -23.32 11.49 2.68
N GLU A 172 -23.12 10.38 3.40
CA GLU A 172 -22.92 10.41 4.85
C GLU A 172 -21.56 11.01 5.20
N LEU A 173 -20.52 10.68 4.44
CA LEU A 173 -19.22 11.34 4.60
C LEU A 173 -19.34 12.86 4.34
N GLN A 174 -20.03 13.27 3.27
CA GLN A 174 -20.28 14.69 2.98
C GLN A 174 -20.98 15.39 4.14
N ARG A 175 -22.02 14.77 4.71
CA ARG A 175 -22.78 15.29 5.84
C ARG A 175 -21.91 15.50 7.07
N ILE A 176 -21.11 14.48 7.42
CA ILE A 176 -20.20 14.54 8.57
C ILE A 176 -19.19 15.68 8.40
N LEU A 177 -18.53 15.76 7.25
CA LEU A 177 -17.53 16.81 6.99
C LEU A 177 -18.13 18.22 6.89
N SER A 178 -19.41 18.34 6.53
CA SER A 178 -20.12 19.62 6.45
C SER A 178 -20.67 20.10 7.80
N THR A 179 -20.85 19.20 8.77
CA THR A 179 -21.38 19.52 10.10
C THR A 179 -20.28 19.91 11.07
N GLU A 180 -19.06 19.43 10.84
CA GLU A 180 -17.90 19.71 11.68
C GLU A 180 -17.42 21.15 11.44
N GLU A 181 -17.62 22.01 12.43
CA GLU A 181 -17.34 23.46 12.36
C GLU A 181 -15.87 23.76 12.04
N SER A 182 -14.96 22.87 12.49
CA SER A 182 -13.52 22.95 12.22
C SER A 182 -13.12 22.55 10.78
N LEU A 183 -14.05 21.94 10.03
CA LEU A 183 -13.84 21.39 8.70
C LEU A 183 -14.67 22.05 7.60
N LEU A 184 -15.67 22.89 7.91
CA LEU A 184 -16.61 23.55 6.98
C LEU A 184 -16.07 23.67 5.55
N LEU A 185 -16.28 22.59 4.77
CA LEU A 185 -15.77 22.47 3.43
C LEU A 185 -16.72 23.23 2.50
N PRO A 186 -16.23 24.15 1.65
CA PRO A 186 -17.03 24.62 0.53
C PRO A 186 -17.50 23.40 -0.28
N ARG A 187 -18.78 23.37 -0.71
CA ARG A 187 -19.37 22.19 -1.40
C ARG A 187 -18.50 21.67 -2.55
N ASP A 188 -17.84 22.58 -3.26
CA ASP A 188 -17.03 22.29 -4.44
C ASP A 188 -15.64 21.69 -4.12
N THR A 189 -15.30 21.57 -2.83
CA THR A 189 -14.01 21.02 -2.36
C THR A 189 -14.09 19.56 -1.93
N PHE A 190 -15.29 19.00 -1.78
CA PHE A 190 -15.44 17.62 -1.31
C PHE A 190 -14.76 16.61 -2.24
N ASP A 191 -15.02 16.69 -3.55
CA ASP A 191 -14.43 15.72 -4.49
C ASP A 191 -12.90 15.84 -4.53
N ALA A 192 -12.37 17.05 -4.28
CA ALA A 192 -10.95 17.27 -4.16
C ALA A 192 -10.35 16.62 -2.90
N VAL A 193 -11.01 16.80 -1.76
CA VAL A 193 -10.64 16.17 -0.49
C VAL A 193 -10.78 14.65 -0.58
N ALA A 194 -11.87 14.13 -1.15
CA ALA A 194 -12.07 12.71 -1.33
C ALA A 194 -10.97 12.10 -2.21
N LYS A 195 -10.64 12.72 -3.34
CA LYS A 195 -9.53 12.30 -4.20
C LYS A 195 -8.20 12.31 -3.46
N CYS A 196 -7.94 13.35 -2.67
CA CYS A 196 -6.76 13.47 -1.83
C CYS A 196 -6.64 12.30 -0.83
N LEU A 197 -7.72 12.00 -0.09
CA LEU A 197 -7.78 10.92 0.90
C LEU A 197 -7.66 9.52 0.27
N VAL A 198 -8.23 9.33 -0.93
CA VAL A 198 -8.07 8.10 -1.70
C VAL A 198 -6.60 7.92 -2.11
N ASN A 199 -5.97 8.98 -2.62
CA ASN A 199 -4.59 8.93 -3.11
C ASN A 199 -3.58 8.70 -1.96
N SER A 200 -3.85 9.21 -0.76
CA SER A 200 -3.04 8.95 0.44
C SER A 200 -3.35 7.61 1.11
N GLY A 201 -4.38 6.89 0.66
CA GLY A 201 -4.80 5.62 1.26
C GLY A 201 -5.49 5.77 2.61
N ASP A 202 -5.97 6.97 2.95
CA ASP A 202 -6.73 7.22 4.18
C ASP A 202 -8.15 6.62 4.09
N ILE A 203 -8.69 6.54 2.89
CA ILE A 203 -9.98 5.88 2.59
C ILE A 203 -9.87 5.05 1.32
N ILE A 204 -10.76 4.08 1.14
CA ILE A 204 -11.02 3.44 -0.16
C ILE A 204 -12.38 3.92 -0.64
N PHE A 205 -12.45 4.41 -1.88
CA PHE A 205 -13.69 4.86 -2.49
C PHE A 205 -14.10 3.98 -3.66
N TYR A 206 -15.25 3.32 -3.54
CA TYR A 206 -15.85 2.51 -4.59
C TYR A 206 -16.86 3.35 -5.36
N VAL A 207 -16.42 3.95 -6.46
CA VAL A 207 -17.21 4.89 -7.28
C VAL A 207 -18.53 4.27 -7.75
N SER A 208 -18.54 2.99 -8.14
CA SER A 208 -19.71 2.32 -8.72
C SER A 208 -20.90 2.16 -7.76
N VAL A 209 -20.64 2.14 -6.45
CA VAL A 209 -21.65 1.94 -5.40
C VAL A 209 -21.68 3.09 -4.39
N GLU A 210 -20.90 4.14 -4.65
CA GLU A 210 -20.74 5.32 -3.79
C GLU A 210 -20.43 4.99 -2.32
N LEU A 211 -19.66 3.91 -2.09
CA LEU A 211 -19.25 3.48 -0.76
C LEU A 211 -17.84 3.94 -0.45
N VAL A 212 -17.66 4.42 0.78
CA VAL A 212 -16.38 4.79 1.36
C VAL A 212 -16.05 3.80 2.47
N VAL A 213 -14.93 3.10 2.32
CA VAL A 213 -14.29 2.39 3.43
C VAL A 213 -13.36 3.37 4.10
N ARG A 214 -13.70 3.73 5.34
CA ARG A 214 -12.90 4.65 6.16
C ARG A 214 -11.85 3.91 6.96
N ASP A 215 -12.20 2.73 7.49
CA ASP A 215 -11.26 1.90 8.24
C ASP A 215 -10.52 0.93 7.30
N VAL A 216 -9.54 1.48 6.58
CA VAL A 216 -8.75 0.75 5.58
C VAL A 216 -7.97 -0.41 6.21
N GLN A 217 -7.46 -0.24 7.43
CA GLN A 217 -6.73 -1.30 8.13
C GLN A 217 -7.62 -2.47 8.52
N TRP A 218 -8.80 -2.21 9.09
CA TRP A 218 -9.77 -3.28 9.38
C TRP A 218 -10.21 -3.98 8.10
N PHE A 219 -10.53 -3.23 7.05
CA PHE A 219 -10.97 -3.82 5.79
C PHE A 219 -9.88 -4.70 5.16
N GLY A 220 -8.64 -4.22 5.08
CA GLY A 220 -7.52 -4.99 4.53
C GLY A 220 -7.13 -6.20 5.39
N ASN A 221 -6.96 -6.00 6.70
CA ASN A 221 -6.40 -7.06 7.56
C ASN A 221 -7.44 -8.09 8.01
N LYS A 222 -8.70 -7.68 8.19
CA LYS A 222 -9.79 -8.58 8.58
C LYS A 222 -10.54 -9.05 7.35
N ILE A 223 -11.30 -8.18 6.71
CA ILE A 223 -12.19 -8.62 5.63
C ILE A 223 -11.41 -9.26 4.48
N MET A 224 -10.44 -8.56 3.91
CA MET A 224 -9.65 -9.10 2.79
C MET A 224 -8.74 -10.26 3.22
N GLY A 225 -8.14 -10.17 4.42
CA GLY A 225 -7.32 -11.26 4.97
C GLY A 225 -8.11 -12.55 5.15
N ASP A 226 -9.29 -12.47 5.75
CA ASP A 226 -10.17 -13.61 6.00
C ASP A 226 -10.73 -14.18 4.69
N LEU A 227 -11.06 -13.34 3.70
CA LEU A 227 -11.43 -13.82 2.35
C LEU A 227 -10.29 -14.59 1.67
N LEU A 228 -9.06 -14.11 1.79
CA LEU A 228 -7.89 -14.80 1.24
C LEU A 228 -7.64 -16.13 1.96
N HIS A 229 -7.79 -16.19 3.29
CA HIS A 229 -7.62 -17.41 4.07
C HIS A 229 -8.75 -18.42 3.87
N PHE A 230 -10.00 -17.95 3.74
CA PHE A 230 -11.16 -18.80 3.47
C PHE A 230 -10.97 -19.58 2.16
N ASN A 231 -10.47 -18.90 1.12
CA ASN A 231 -10.17 -19.51 -0.18
C ASN A 231 -9.05 -20.58 -0.11
N VAL A 232 -8.23 -20.55 0.94
CA VAL A 232 -7.17 -21.56 1.19
C VAL A 232 -7.71 -22.77 1.96
N GLN A 233 -8.78 -22.60 2.75
CA GLN A 233 -9.35 -23.65 3.61
C GLN A 233 -10.47 -24.48 2.97
N CYS A 234 -11.07 -24.02 1.87
CA CYS A 234 -11.99 -24.86 1.07
C CYS A 234 -11.21 -25.99 0.40
N ASP A 235 -11.20 -27.15 1.07
CA ASP A 235 -10.49 -28.35 0.65
C ASP A 235 -10.99 -28.95 -0.68
N ALA A 236 -10.08 -29.68 -1.31
CA ALA A 236 -10.08 -30.16 -2.70
C ALA A 236 -11.11 -31.25 -3.04
N SER A 237 -12.23 -31.37 -2.34
CA SER A 237 -13.21 -32.45 -2.55
C SER A 237 -14.38 -32.11 -3.47
N ASP A 238 -14.65 -30.83 -3.78
CA ASP A 238 -15.87 -30.45 -4.53
C ASP A 238 -15.63 -29.53 -5.75
N GLY A 239 -14.39 -29.37 -6.22
CA GLY A 239 -14.09 -28.59 -7.43
C GLY A 239 -14.41 -27.08 -7.35
N SER A 240 -14.90 -26.59 -6.21
CA SER A 240 -15.35 -25.21 -5.95
C SER A 240 -14.26 -24.30 -5.36
N LYS A 241 -12.98 -24.59 -5.61
CA LYS A 241 -11.89 -23.69 -5.19
C LYS A 241 -12.02 -22.34 -5.89
N GLY A 242 -12.13 -21.26 -5.12
CA GLY A 242 -12.25 -19.90 -5.64
C GLY A 242 -13.67 -19.41 -5.92
N VAL A 243 -14.71 -20.20 -5.62
CA VAL A 243 -16.11 -19.78 -5.81
C VAL A 243 -16.71 -19.37 -4.47
N PHE A 244 -17.09 -18.10 -4.36
CA PHE A 244 -17.87 -17.58 -3.24
C PHE A 244 -19.33 -17.48 -3.66
N THR A 245 -20.24 -18.06 -2.88
CA THR A 245 -21.64 -17.67 -3.01
C THR A 245 -21.87 -16.35 -2.28
N ALA A 246 -22.88 -15.59 -2.70
CA ALA A 246 -23.29 -14.38 -1.98
C ALA A 246 -23.65 -14.66 -0.52
N VAL A 247 -24.11 -15.87 -0.21
CA VAL A 247 -24.50 -16.32 1.14
C VAL A 247 -23.27 -16.53 2.01
N ASP A 248 -22.23 -17.19 1.50
CA ASP A 248 -20.98 -17.40 2.24
C ASP A 248 -20.32 -16.07 2.58
N LEU A 249 -20.32 -15.14 1.62
CA LEU A 249 -19.79 -13.80 1.82
C LEU A 249 -20.62 -13.02 2.85
N ALA A 250 -21.94 -13.07 2.78
CA ALA A 250 -22.82 -12.39 3.73
C ALA A 250 -22.60 -12.89 5.17
N LYS A 251 -22.49 -14.21 5.36
CA LYS A 251 -22.24 -14.81 6.67
C LYS A 251 -20.90 -14.38 7.26
N LEU A 252 -19.83 -14.43 6.47
CA LEU A 252 -18.50 -13.97 6.90
C LEU A 252 -18.51 -12.49 7.29
N LEU A 253 -19.13 -11.64 6.47
CA LEU A 253 -19.25 -10.21 6.75
C LEU A 253 -20.08 -9.94 8.02
N GLU A 254 -21.20 -10.64 8.21
CA GLU A 254 -22.05 -10.52 9.40
C GLU A 254 -21.32 -10.93 10.67
N GLU A 255 -20.56 -12.03 10.64
CA GLU A 255 -19.76 -12.49 11.77
C GLU A 255 -18.75 -11.41 12.20
N HIS A 256 -18.04 -10.78 11.26
CA HIS A 256 -17.09 -9.71 11.58
C HIS A 256 -17.74 -8.42 12.06
N VAL A 257 -18.87 -8.03 11.45
CA VAL A 257 -19.65 -6.87 11.92
C VAL A 257 -20.13 -7.10 13.35
N ASN A 258 -20.59 -8.32 13.67
CA ASN A 258 -21.09 -8.68 15.00
C ASN A 258 -19.97 -8.85 16.04
N GLN A 259 -18.82 -9.41 15.68
CA GLN A 259 -17.63 -9.45 16.54
C GLN A 259 -17.18 -8.04 16.92
N ARG A 260 -17.18 -7.12 15.95
CA ARG A 260 -16.83 -5.72 16.19
C ARG A 260 -17.82 -5.05 17.14
N LYS A 261 -19.14 -5.23 16.93
CA LYS A 261 -20.18 -4.74 17.87
C LYS A 261 -20.01 -5.31 19.29
N THR A 262 -19.64 -6.59 19.42
CA THR A 262 -19.47 -7.26 20.72
C THR A 262 -18.21 -6.80 21.45
N SER A 263 -17.09 -6.66 20.74
CA SER A 263 -15.84 -6.09 21.29
C SER A 263 -16.01 -4.63 21.72
N LEU A 264 -16.92 -3.89 21.09
CA LEU A 264 -17.28 -2.53 21.47
C LEU A 264 -18.07 -2.50 22.77
N ARG A 265 -19.07 -3.38 22.93
CA ARG A 265 -19.86 -3.49 24.17
C ARG A 265 -18.97 -3.84 25.38
N SER A 266 -18.01 -4.74 25.22
CA SER A 266 -17.11 -5.14 26.32
C SER A 266 -16.09 -4.06 26.71
N MET A 267 -15.67 -3.19 25.77
CA MET A 267 -14.80 -2.04 26.08
C MET A 267 -15.56 -0.89 26.75
N PHE A 268 -16.80 -0.60 26.34
CA PHE A 268 -17.62 0.43 27.01
C PHE A 268 -17.94 0.06 28.46
N ILE A 269 -18.28 -1.22 28.72
CA ILE A 269 -18.51 -1.71 30.09
C ILE A 269 -17.25 -1.58 30.97
N ARG A 270 -16.04 -1.79 30.41
CA ARG A 270 -14.78 -1.59 31.17
C ARG A 270 -14.47 -0.13 31.48
N ARG A 271 -14.93 0.81 30.64
CA ARG A 271 -14.71 2.25 30.83
C ARG A 271 -15.65 2.85 31.88
N GLU A 272 -16.86 2.32 32.04
CA GLU A 272 -17.78 2.71 33.12
C GLU A 272 -17.43 2.10 34.50
N LEU A 273 -16.54 1.10 34.53
CA LEU A 273 -16.11 0.39 35.74
C LEU A 273 -14.68 0.73 36.18
N SER A 274 -14.03 1.72 35.56
CA SER A 274 -12.74 2.25 36.03
C SER A 274 -12.98 3.57 36.79
N PRO A 275 -12.59 3.67 38.07
CA PRO A 275 -12.79 4.88 38.89
C PRO A 275 -11.94 6.07 38.41
#